data_AF-A0A7S3RE00-F1
#
_entry.id   AF-A0A7S3RE00-F1
#
_cell.length_a   1.000
_cell.length_b   1.000
_cell.length_c   1.000
_cell.angle_alpha   90.00
_cell.angle_beta   90.00
_cell.angle_gamma   90.00
#
_symmetry.space_group_name_H-M   'P 1'
#
loop_
_entity.id
_entity.type
_entity.pdbx_description
1 polymer ?
#
loop_
_entity_poly.entity_id
_entity_poly.type
_entity_poly.pdbx_seq_one_letter_code
_entity_poly.pdbx_strand_id
1 'polypeptide(L)'
;LLKGFNAEKNCVRACSVDGLVKKLDSLTGALELCEKSLADFLEAKRRIFPRFYFVSQTMLLDILSNGNRPWIVAKNVNAMFQGVKELGLKGDPAMTVHSMVSNEGE
;
A
#
# COMPACT_ATOMS: atom_id res chain seq x y z
N LEU A 1 -17.06 -5.51 -17.19
CA LEU A 1 -17.71 -4.23 -16.87
C LEU A 1 -16.96 -3.09 -17.55
N LEU A 2 -15.74 -2.76 -17.11
CA LEU A 2 -14.91 -1.72 -17.75
C LEU A 2 -14.66 -1.93 -19.26
N LYS A 3 -14.32 -3.15 -19.70
CA LYS A 3 -14.20 -3.47 -21.14
C LYS A 3 -15.50 -3.24 -21.92
N GLY A 4 -16.66 -3.49 -21.29
CA GLY A 4 -17.97 -3.27 -21.90
C GLY A 4 -18.31 -1.79 -22.02
N PHE A 5 -18.05 -1.02 -20.96
CA PHE A 5 -18.18 0.45 -20.99
C PHE A 5 -17.22 1.13 -21.97
N ASN A 6 -16.02 0.58 -22.19
CA ASN A 6 -15.10 1.12 -23.18
C ASN A 6 -15.58 0.87 -24.63
N ALA A 7 -16.34 -0.21 -24.85
CA ALA A 7 -16.84 -0.59 -26.17
C ALA A 7 -18.14 0.15 -26.55
N GLU A 8 -19.07 0.34 -25.61
CA GLU A 8 -20.31 1.09 -25.84
C GLU A 8 -20.15 2.56 -25.45
N LYS A 9 -20.08 3.44 -26.47
CA LYS A 9 -19.87 4.88 -26.32
C LYS A 9 -21.15 5.63 -25.94
N ASN A 10 -22.33 5.03 -26.19
CA ASN A 10 -23.60 5.65 -25.84
C ASN A 10 -23.92 5.45 -24.35
N CYS A 11 -24.00 6.56 -23.60
CA CYS A 11 -24.23 6.55 -22.15
C CYS A 11 -25.51 5.80 -21.75
N VAL A 12 -26.62 6.06 -22.45
CA VAL A 12 -27.91 5.42 -22.13
C VAL A 12 -27.83 3.91 -22.34
N ARG A 13 -27.27 3.46 -23.45
CA ARG A 13 -27.12 2.03 -23.76
C ARG A 13 -26.15 1.33 -22.81
N ALA A 14 -25.04 1.98 -22.46
CA ALA A 14 -24.06 1.46 -21.51
C ALA A 14 -24.66 1.29 -20.10
N CYS A 15 -25.48 2.24 -19.64
CA CYS A 15 -26.09 2.22 -18.31
C CYS A 15 -27.39 1.39 -18.23
N SER A 16 -28.04 1.10 -19.36
CA SER A 16 -29.30 0.33 -19.41
C SER A 16 -29.09 -1.19 -19.50
N VAL A 17 -27.90 -1.68 -19.16
CA VAL A 17 -27.61 -3.12 -19.15
C VAL A 17 -28.35 -3.78 -17.99
N ASP A 18 -29.08 -4.86 -18.29
CA ASP A 18 -29.86 -5.56 -17.29
C ASP A 18 -28.98 -6.11 -16.14
N GLY A 19 -29.46 -5.96 -14.90
CA GLY A 19 -28.73 -6.37 -13.70
C GLY A 19 -27.46 -5.55 -13.37
N LEU A 20 -27.16 -4.47 -14.10
CA LEU A 20 -25.97 -3.65 -13.85
C LEU A 20 -25.92 -3.09 -12.43
N VAL A 21 -27.04 -2.53 -11.94
CA VAL A 21 -27.14 -1.97 -10.58
C VAL A 21 -26.83 -3.04 -9.53
N LYS A 22 -27.50 -4.20 -9.60
CA LYS A 22 -27.24 -5.33 -8.69
C LYS A 22 -25.79 -5.78 -8.71
N LYS A 23 -25.16 -5.78 -9.88
CA LYS A 23 -23.74 -6.13 -10.03
C LYS A 23 -22.83 -5.09 -9.39
N LEU A 24 -23.13 -3.80 -9.54
CA LEU A 24 -22.38 -2.72 -8.90
C LEU A 24 -22.53 -2.77 -7.38
N ASP A 25 -23.74 -2.98 -6.87
CA ASP A 25 -23.99 -3.11 -5.43
C ASP A 25 -23.21 -4.30 -4.83
N SER A 26 -23.22 -5.44 -5.53
CA SER A 26 -22.42 -6.61 -5.11
C SER A 26 -20.92 -6.32 -5.11
N LEU A 27 -20.41 -5.56 -6.09
CA LEU A 27 -19.00 -5.16 -6.14
C LEU A 27 -18.67 -4.18 -5.02
N THR A 28 -19.55 -3.22 -4.73
CA THR A 28 -19.40 -2.29 -3.60
C THR A 28 -19.29 -3.04 -2.29
N GLY A 29 -20.21 -3.98 -2.01
CA GLY A 29 -20.14 -4.78 -0.78
C GLY A 29 -18.87 -5.63 -0.67
N ALA A 30 -18.38 -6.18 -1.79
CA ALA A 30 -17.11 -6.90 -1.81
C ALA A 30 -15.90 -5.97 -1.56
N LEU A 31 -15.93 -4.74 -2.08
CA LEU A 31 -14.89 -3.74 -1.83
C LEU A 31 -14.86 -3.30 -0.38
N GLU A 32 -16.01 -3.04 0.24
CA GLU A 32 -16.12 -2.69 1.66
C GLU A 32 -15.55 -3.80 2.56
N LEU A 33 -15.83 -5.06 2.25
CA LEU A 33 -15.27 -6.20 2.98
C LEU A 33 -13.74 -6.27 2.84
N CYS A 34 -13.22 -6.06 1.64
CA CYS A 34 -11.79 -6.01 1.38
C CYS A 34 -11.12 -4.85 2.13
N GLU A 35 -11.73 -3.67 2.13
CA GLU A 35 -11.23 -2.48 2.83
C GLU A 35 -11.16 -2.72 4.33
N LYS A 36 -12.22 -3.29 4.93
CA LYS A 36 -12.24 -3.64 6.35
C LYS A 36 -11.16 -4.66 6.69
N SER A 37 -11.05 -5.74 5.92
CA SER A 37 -10.06 -6.78 6.14
C SER A 37 -8.63 -6.23 6.03
N LEU A 38 -8.40 -5.32 5.09
CA LEU A 38 -7.12 -4.63 4.93
C LEU A 38 -6.83 -3.71 6.12
N ALA A 39 -7.80 -2.94 6.59
CA ALA A 39 -7.64 -2.09 7.77
C ALA A 39 -7.28 -2.91 9.01
N ASP A 40 -7.99 -4.02 9.27
CA ASP A 40 -7.72 -4.92 10.39
C ASP A 40 -6.33 -5.55 10.29
N PHE A 41 -5.92 -5.98 9.09
CA PHE A 41 -4.58 -6.51 8.85
C PHE A 41 -3.48 -5.48 9.13
N LEU A 42 -3.65 -4.25 8.64
CA LEU A 42 -2.68 -3.17 8.86
C LEU A 42 -2.59 -2.80 10.34
N GLU A 43 -3.72 -2.75 11.05
CA GLU A 43 -3.73 -2.49 12.49
C GLU A 43 -3.04 -3.59 13.28
N ALA A 44 -3.23 -4.86 12.91
CA ALA A 44 -2.48 -5.97 13.50
C ALA A 44 -0.96 -5.83 13.29
N LYS A 45 -0.52 -5.37 12.11
CA LYS A 45 0.90 -5.09 11.85
C LYS A 45 1.43 -3.91 12.67
N ARG A 46 0.63 -2.86 12.87
CA ARG A 46 0.99 -1.73 13.74
C ARG A 46 1.16 -2.13 15.20
N ARG A 47 0.30 -3.01 15.71
CA ARG A 47 0.42 -3.54 17.08
C ARG A 47 1.70 -4.33 17.29
N ILE A 48 2.13 -5.11 16.29
CA ILE A 48 3.37 -5.89 16.36
C ILE A 48 4.60 -4.97 16.31
N PHE A 49 4.56 -3.91 15.49
CA PHE A 49 5.64 -2.96 15.36
C PHE A 49 5.14 -1.51 15.48
N PRO A 50 5.16 -0.93 16.70
CA PRO A 50 4.54 0.37 16.98
C PRO A 50 5.06 1.55 16.15
N ARG A 51 6.26 1.46 15.54
CA ARG A 51 6.75 2.51 14.65
C ARG A 51 5.88 2.67 13.39
N PHE A 52 5.09 1.67 13.02
CA PHE A 52 4.14 1.78 11.91
C PHE A 52 2.94 2.71 12.19
N TYR A 53 2.75 3.18 13.42
CA TYR A 53 1.77 4.25 13.70
C TYR A 53 2.19 5.61 13.14
N PHE A 54 3.48 5.81 12.84
CA PHE A 54 4.00 7.09 12.30
C PHE A 54 3.99 7.16 10.77
N VAL A 55 3.63 6.07 10.09
CA VAL A 55 3.52 6.04 8.62
C VAL A 55 2.05 6.06 8.18
N SER A 56 1.78 6.70 7.04
CA SER A 56 0.45 6.67 6.42
C SER A 56 0.08 5.26 5.98
N GLN A 57 -1.23 5.00 5.78
CA GLN A 57 -1.71 3.68 5.35
C GLN A 57 -1.08 3.24 4.01
N THR A 58 -0.95 4.17 3.06
CA THR A 58 -0.31 3.94 1.76
C THR A 58 1.17 3.59 1.90
N MET A 59 1.90 4.30 2.76
CA MET A 59 3.32 4.00 3.03
C MET A 59 3.50 2.65 3.72
N LEU A 60 2.63 2.34 4.67
CA LEU A 60 2.66 1.03 5.35
C LEU A 60 2.43 -0.10 4.36
N LEU A 61 1.48 0.06 3.43
CA LEU A 61 1.24 -0.89 2.35
C LEU A 61 2.46 -1.06 1.45
N ASP A 62 3.13 0.04 1.08
CA ASP A 62 4.34 -0.01 0.26
C ASP A 62 5.48 -0.76 0.97
N ILE A 63 5.69 -0.49 2.27
CA ILE A 63 6.67 -1.19 3.10
C ILE A 63 6.36 -2.70 3.18
N LEU A 64 5.11 -3.06 3.47
CA LEU A 64 4.71 -4.47 3.64
C LEU A 64 4.75 -5.23 2.31
N SER A 65 4.39 -4.58 1.20
CA SER A 65 4.43 -5.17 -0.15
C SER A 65 5.85 -5.41 -0.64
N ASN A 66 6.82 -4.62 -0.15
CA ASN A 66 8.23 -4.70 -0.54
C ASN A 66 9.15 -5.19 0.61
N GLY A 67 8.62 -5.95 1.58
CA GLY A 67 9.38 -6.36 2.76
C GLY A 67 10.64 -7.18 2.48
N ASN A 68 10.74 -7.80 1.30
CA ASN A 68 11.93 -8.53 0.81
C ASN A 68 12.90 -7.67 -0.01
N ARG A 69 12.65 -6.37 -0.15
CA ARG A 69 13.45 -5.43 -0.94
C ARG A 69 13.86 -4.24 -0.05
N PRO A 70 14.93 -4.39 0.77
CA PRO A 70 15.33 -3.38 1.74
C PRO A 70 15.63 -2.01 1.12
N TRP A 71 16.09 -1.96 -0.14
CA TRP A 71 16.34 -0.71 -0.87
C TRP A 71 15.06 0.09 -1.18
N ILE A 72 13.89 -0.56 -1.23
CA ILE A 72 12.59 0.15 -1.37
C ILE A 72 12.12 0.61 0.01
N VAL A 73 12.18 -0.28 1.00
CA VAL A 73 11.77 0.03 2.38
C VAL A 73 12.60 1.17 2.98
N ALA A 74 13.90 1.24 2.65
CA ALA A 74 14.81 2.28 3.11
C ALA A 74 14.35 3.69 2.72
N LYS A 75 13.61 3.87 1.62
CA LYS A 75 13.05 5.17 1.22
C LYS A 75 12.03 5.71 2.22
N ASN A 76 11.36 4.81 2.95
CA ASN A 76 10.36 5.14 3.95
C ASN A 76 10.94 5.20 5.38
N VAL A 77 12.26 5.02 5.56
CA VAL A 77 12.88 4.88 6.88
C VAL A 77 12.71 6.13 7.74
N ASN A 78 12.81 7.32 7.15
CA ASN A 78 12.70 8.59 7.86
C ASN A 78 11.34 8.79 8.52
N ALA A 79 10.28 8.30 7.87
CA ALA A 79 8.92 8.37 8.39
C ALA A 79 8.70 7.43 9.59
N MET A 80 9.42 6.30 9.65
CA MET A 80 9.37 5.38 10.79
C MET A 80 10.33 5.78 11.92
N PHE A 81 11.48 6.34 11.56
CA PHE A 81 12.58 6.69 12.43
C PHE A 81 13.00 8.14 12.16
N GLN A 82 12.35 9.07 12.86
CA GLN A 82 12.77 10.47 12.82
C GLN A 82 14.23 10.57 13.22
N GLY A 83 15.01 11.26 12.40
CA GLY A 83 16.45 11.40 12.56
C GLY A 83 17.29 10.42 11.74
N VAL A 84 16.71 9.36 11.15
CA VAL A 84 17.40 8.48 10.20
C VAL A 84 17.00 8.86 8.78
N LYS A 85 17.92 9.44 8.03
CA LYS A 85 17.69 9.84 6.64
C LYS A 85 17.87 8.67 5.69
N GLU A 86 18.97 7.94 5.84
CA GLU A 86 19.36 6.87 4.90
C GLU A 86 19.92 5.65 5.64
N LEU A 87 19.80 4.49 5.00
CA LEU A 87 20.39 3.23 5.45
C LEU A 87 21.44 2.79 4.44
N GLY A 88 22.66 2.53 4.91
CA GLY A 88 23.68 1.87 4.11
C GLY A 88 23.38 0.39 4.01
N LEU A 89 23.15 -0.11 2.79
CA LEU A 89 22.92 -1.53 2.51
C LEU A 89 24.17 -2.18 1.93
N LYS A 90 24.45 -3.42 2.32
CA LYS A 90 25.60 -4.21 1.85
C LYS A 90 25.16 -5.63 1.47
N GLY A 91 25.87 -6.22 0.51
CA GLY A 91 25.66 -7.58 0.01
C GLY A 91 25.22 -7.60 -1.46
N ASP A 92 25.23 -8.79 -2.05
CA ASP A 92 24.64 -9.07 -3.36
C ASP A 92 23.65 -10.26 -3.22
N PRO A 93 22.34 -10.01 -3.08
CA PRO A 93 21.67 -8.71 -3.06
C PRO A 93 21.88 -7.93 -1.74
N ALA A 94 21.67 -6.61 -1.79
CA ALA A 94 21.89 -5.68 -0.68
C ALA A 94 20.83 -5.83 0.44
N MET A 95 20.96 -6.90 1.22
CA MET A 95 19.97 -7.33 2.23
C MET A 95 20.37 -6.97 3.67
N THR A 96 21.62 -6.58 3.90
CA THR A 96 22.14 -6.29 5.24
C THR A 96 22.31 -4.79 5.43
N VAL A 97 21.74 -4.23 6.51
CA VAL A 97 22.00 -2.86 6.93
C VAL A 97 23.35 -2.81 7.63
N HIS A 98 24.27 -1.92 7.19
CA HIS A 98 25.61 -1.78 7.77
C HIS A 98 25.89 -0.39 8.35
N SER A 99 25.12 0.63 7.95
CA SER A 99 25.21 1.98 8.49
C SER A 99 23.85 2.68 8.44
N MET A 100 23.72 3.74 9.24
CA MET A 100 22.60 4.66 9.22
C MET A 100 23.18 6.07 9.10
N VAL A 101 22.54 6.92 8.32
CA VAL A 101 22.94 8.33 8.17
C VAL A 101 21.82 9.20 8.72
N SER A 102 22.17 10.15 9.56
CA SER A 102 21.20 11.04 10.18
C SER A 102 20.69 12.12 9.22
N ASN A 103 19.66 12.87 9.63
CA ASN A 103 19.21 14.05 8.88
C ASN A 103 20.30 15.13 8.72
N GLU A 104 21.21 15.20 9.69
CA GLU A 104 22.32 16.17 9.74
C GLU A 104 23.61 15.63 9.10
N GLY A 105 23.59 14.40 8.58
CA GLY A 105 24.74 13.78 7.90
C GLY A 105 25.73 13.06 8.82
N GLU A 106 25.33 12.76 10.05
CA GLU A 106 26.09 11.95 11.03
C GLU A 106 25.91 10.45 10.82
#